data_AF-A0A538SHB6-F1
#
_entry.id   AF-A0A538SHB6-F1
#
_cell.length_a   1.000
_cell.length_b   1.000
_cell.length_c   1.000
_cell.angle_alpha   90.00
_cell.angle_beta   90.00
_cell.angle_gamma   90.00
#
_symmetry.space_group_name_H-M   'P 1'
#
loop_
_entity.id
_entity.type
_entity.pdbx_description
1 polymer ?
#
loop_
_entity_poly.entity_id
_entity_poly.type
_entity_poly.pdbx_seq_one_letter_code
_entity_poly.pdbx_strand_id
1 'polypeptide(L)'
;MTNVPYFYASGKRVPLEVESSLWALDTEALAFAMIAESVRRRILADARRLRGKYVLAQVPLAALESLRAVHAVQLVYRAADAMLVALPEVRVEESRPDTLRRLRDWLASRRQRIDVSEPEAGRLTLRPCSGDAEEALEIANALQEEITPEVAEARFIRSVPSPDLPSRIRPFEPRSSRDE
;
A
#
# COMPACT_ATOMS: atom_id res chain seq x y z
N MET A 1 -7.75 18.62 10.49
CA MET A 1 -6.29 18.47 10.49
C MET A 1 -5.97 17.27 9.61
N THR A 2 -5.43 17.49 8.41
CA THR A 2 -4.93 16.39 7.58
C THR A 2 -3.67 15.87 8.25
N ASN A 3 -3.77 14.69 8.88
CA ASN A 3 -2.61 14.03 9.47
C ASN A 3 -1.71 13.61 8.32
N VAL A 4 -0.47 14.12 8.28
CA VAL A 4 0.50 13.73 7.24
C VAL A 4 0.77 12.23 7.41
N PRO A 5 0.59 11.38 6.40
CA PRO A 5 0.88 9.95 6.55
C PRO A 5 2.36 9.78 6.90
N TYR A 6 2.66 8.77 7.73
CA TYR A 6 4.03 8.49 8.16
C TYR A 6 4.18 6.99 8.44
N PHE A 7 5.41 6.53 8.51
CA PHE A 7 5.75 5.21 9.05
C PHE A 7 6.88 5.33 10.07
N TYR A 8 7.08 4.29 10.86
CA TYR A 8 8.24 4.20 11.73
C TYR A 8 9.37 3.43 11.05
N ALA A 9 10.58 3.99 11.09
CA ALA A 9 11.82 3.33 10.69
C ALA A 9 12.84 3.48 11.82
N SER A 10 13.33 2.35 12.35
CA SER A 10 14.27 2.34 13.47
C SER A 10 13.81 3.22 14.65
N GLY A 11 12.51 3.13 14.99
CA GLY A 11 11.91 3.89 16.09
C GLY A 11 11.68 5.39 15.83
N LYS A 12 11.96 5.88 14.61
CA LYS A 12 11.73 7.28 14.23
C LYS A 12 10.56 7.41 13.26
N ARG A 13 9.73 8.43 13.44
CA ARG A 13 8.68 8.79 12.47
C ARG A 13 9.33 9.34 11.20
N VAL A 14 8.94 8.78 10.06
CA VAL A 14 9.35 9.22 8.72
C VAL A 14 8.09 9.68 7.98
N PRO A 15 7.99 10.98 7.61
CA PRO A 15 6.83 11.47 6.88
C PRO A 15 6.78 10.88 5.47
N LEU A 16 5.55 10.67 5.00
CA LEU A 16 5.23 10.23 3.65
C LEU A 16 4.49 11.35 2.93
N GLU A 17 4.84 11.57 1.67
CA GLU A 17 4.09 12.45 0.77
C GLU A 17 3.24 11.58 -0.15
N VAL A 18 1.94 11.89 -0.27
CA VAL A 18 1.08 11.14 -1.21
C VAL A 18 1.43 11.53 -2.64
N GLU A 19 1.73 10.54 -3.48
CA GLU A 19 1.79 10.71 -4.92
C GLU A 19 0.37 10.64 -5.48
N SER A 20 -0.19 11.78 -5.87
CA SER A 20 -1.56 11.86 -6.38
C SER A 20 -1.68 11.53 -7.86
N SER A 21 -0.58 11.53 -8.62
CA SER A 21 -0.63 11.28 -10.08
C SER A 21 -0.55 9.80 -10.46
N LEU A 22 -0.15 8.92 -9.53
CA LEU A 22 0.05 7.51 -9.80
C LEU A 22 -0.62 6.64 -8.74
N TRP A 23 -1.09 5.48 -9.18
CA TRP A 23 -1.69 4.45 -8.34
C TRP A 23 -0.94 3.15 -8.55
N ALA A 24 -0.77 2.39 -7.46
CA ALA A 24 -0.33 1.02 -7.57
C ALA A 24 -1.53 0.12 -7.78
N LEU A 25 -1.50 -0.68 -8.84
CA LEU A 25 -2.58 -1.57 -9.24
C LEU A 25 -2.19 -3.02 -8.98
N ASP A 26 -3.04 -3.75 -8.27
CA ASP A 26 -2.99 -5.20 -8.22
C ASP A 26 -3.60 -5.77 -9.51
N THR A 27 -2.78 -6.39 -10.36
CA THR A 27 -3.22 -6.90 -11.66
C THR A 27 -4.17 -8.09 -11.56
N GLU A 28 -4.14 -8.83 -10.45
CA GLU A 28 -5.07 -9.94 -10.21
C GLU A 28 -6.44 -9.38 -9.80
N ALA A 29 -6.46 -8.44 -8.87
CA ALA A 29 -7.69 -7.78 -8.42
C ALA A 29 -8.35 -6.95 -9.53
N LEU A 30 -7.55 -6.35 -10.42
CA LEU A 30 -8.02 -5.58 -11.58
C LEU A 30 -8.96 -6.38 -12.50
N ALA A 31 -8.79 -7.70 -12.59
CA ALA A 31 -9.64 -8.56 -13.41
C ALA A 31 -11.11 -8.53 -12.95
N PHE A 32 -11.35 -8.27 -11.66
CA PHE A 32 -12.67 -8.24 -11.03
C PHE A 32 -13.32 -6.85 -11.04
N ALA A 33 -12.58 -5.80 -11.42
CA ALA A 33 -13.12 -4.45 -11.48
C ALA A 33 -14.13 -4.29 -12.64
N MET A 34 -15.29 -3.69 -12.35
CA MET A 34 -16.32 -3.37 -13.35
C MET A 34 -15.96 -2.11 -14.17
N ILE A 35 -14.88 -2.20 -14.95
CA ILE A 35 -14.44 -1.13 -15.86
C ILE A 35 -14.46 -1.61 -17.31
N ALA A 36 -14.63 -0.68 -18.26
CA ALA A 36 -14.58 -1.02 -19.67
C ALA A 36 -13.22 -1.63 -20.06
N GLU A 37 -13.23 -2.68 -20.88
CA GLU A 37 -12.01 -3.39 -21.30
C GLU A 37 -11.02 -2.47 -22.05
N SER A 38 -11.52 -1.45 -22.75
CA SER A 38 -10.68 -0.41 -23.38
C SER A 38 -9.92 0.42 -22.34
N VAL A 39 -10.54 0.75 -21.21
CA VAL A 39 -9.92 1.48 -20.10
C VAL A 39 -8.88 0.60 -19.43
N ARG A 40 -9.21 -0.67 -19.15
CA ARG A 40 -8.26 -1.65 -18.58
C ARG A 40 -7.01 -1.80 -19.45
N ARG A 41 -7.17 -2.02 -20.76
CA ARG A 41 -6.04 -2.14 -21.70
C ARG A 41 -5.18 -0.89 -21.74
N ARG A 42 -5.79 0.30 -21.71
CA ARG A 42 -5.05 1.56 -21.68
C ARG A 42 -4.22 1.70 -20.41
N ILE A 43 -4.81 1.44 -19.24
CA ILE A 43 -4.11 1.48 -17.95
C ILE A 43 -2.89 0.55 -17.98
N LEU A 44 -3.07 -0.69 -18.44
CA LEU A 44 -2.00 -1.68 -18.48
C LEU A 44 -0.92 -1.38 -19.53
N ALA A 45 -1.28 -0.73 -20.65
CA ALA A 45 -0.32 -0.34 -21.69
C ALA A 45 0.68 0.71 -21.20
N ASP A 46 0.24 1.64 -20.35
CA ASP A 46 1.07 2.71 -19.80
C ASP A 46 1.69 2.35 -18.43
N ALA A 47 1.42 1.14 -17.92
CA ALA A 47 1.82 0.73 -16.58
C ALA A 47 3.30 0.32 -16.50
N ARG A 48 3.99 0.80 -15.45
CA ARG A 48 5.34 0.33 -15.08
C ARG A 48 5.23 -0.86 -14.14
N ARG A 49 5.84 -1.98 -14.49
CA ARG A 49 5.87 -3.15 -13.60
C ARG A 49 6.59 -2.84 -12.29
N LEU A 50 6.00 -3.28 -11.19
CA LEU A 50 6.63 -3.35 -9.88
C LEU A 50 6.92 -4.83 -9.55
N ARG A 51 7.27 -5.11 -8.30
CA ARG A 51 7.51 -6.48 -7.83
C ARG A 51 6.18 -7.23 -7.68
N GLY A 52 6.17 -8.50 -8.07
CA GLY A 52 5.01 -9.38 -7.91
C GLY A 52 3.86 -8.97 -8.84
N LYS A 53 2.65 -8.92 -8.29
CA LYS A 53 1.39 -8.62 -9.01
C LYS A 53 1.07 -7.14 -9.14
N TYR A 54 1.96 -6.26 -8.68
CA TYR A 54 1.71 -4.82 -8.68
C TYR A 54 2.30 -4.13 -9.91
N VAL A 55 1.57 -3.14 -10.43
CA VAL A 55 2.06 -2.20 -11.45
C VAL A 55 1.77 -0.77 -11.03
N LEU A 56 2.56 0.19 -11.49
CA LEU A 56 2.36 1.61 -11.25
C LEU A 56 1.77 2.25 -12.50
N ALA A 57 0.61 2.90 -12.41
CA ALA A 57 -0.03 3.52 -13.55
C ALA A 57 -0.80 4.80 -13.19
N GLN A 58 -1.10 5.61 -14.20
CA GLN A 58 -2.13 6.64 -14.10
C GLN A 58 -3.51 5.98 -14.23
N VAL A 59 -4.43 6.34 -13.34
CA VAL A 59 -5.79 5.82 -13.34
C VAL A 59 -6.77 6.95 -13.62
N PRO A 60 -7.67 6.82 -14.62
CA PRO A 60 -8.72 7.79 -14.84
C PRO A 60 -9.62 7.90 -13.61
N LEU A 61 -9.96 9.13 -13.20
CA LEU A 61 -10.77 9.38 -12.01
C LEU A 61 -12.10 8.60 -12.03
N ALA A 62 -12.74 8.52 -13.20
CA ALA A 62 -13.99 7.78 -13.40
C ALA A 62 -13.88 6.26 -13.18
N ALA A 63 -12.67 5.69 -13.22
CA ALA A 63 -12.44 4.26 -12.95
C ALA A 63 -12.04 4.00 -11.49
N LEU A 64 -11.67 5.04 -10.74
CA LEU A 64 -11.02 4.89 -9.43
C LEU A 64 -11.96 4.24 -8.40
N GLU A 65 -13.24 4.62 -8.37
CA GLU A 65 -14.21 4.02 -7.45
C GLU A 65 -14.42 2.52 -7.71
N SER A 66 -14.58 2.13 -8.98
CA SER A 66 -14.73 0.73 -9.36
C SER A 66 -13.50 -0.10 -9.02
N LEU A 67 -12.31 0.48 -9.11
CA LEU A 67 -11.06 -0.17 -8.74
C LEU A 67 -10.89 -0.29 -7.22
N ARG A 68 -11.28 0.75 -6.47
CA ARG A 68 -11.28 0.73 -5.00
C ARG A 68 -12.23 -0.31 -4.44
N ALA A 69 -13.41 -0.46 -5.04
CA ALA A 69 -14.42 -1.43 -4.61
C ALA A 69 -13.93 -2.89 -4.62
N VAL A 70 -12.90 -3.20 -5.41
CA VAL A 70 -12.28 -4.53 -5.47
C VAL A 70 -10.85 -4.54 -4.91
N HIS A 71 -10.45 -3.49 -4.21
CA HIS A 71 -9.09 -3.32 -3.65
C HIS A 71 -7.97 -3.45 -4.70
N ALA A 72 -8.27 -3.11 -5.96
CA ALA A 72 -7.31 -3.20 -7.05
C ALA A 72 -6.35 -2.02 -7.09
N VAL A 73 -6.60 -0.94 -6.35
CA VAL A 73 -5.74 0.24 -6.26
C VAL A 73 -5.23 0.44 -4.84
N GLN A 74 -3.97 0.83 -4.73
CA GLN A 74 -3.30 1.20 -3.49
C GLN A 74 -2.66 2.58 -3.66
N LEU A 75 -2.63 3.35 -2.57
CA LEU A 75 -1.91 4.63 -2.56
C LEU A 75 -0.42 4.42 -2.79
N VAL A 76 0.18 5.42 -3.43
CA VAL A 76 1.62 5.50 -3.65
C VAL A 76 2.13 6.70 -2.88
N TYR A 77 3.25 6.52 -2.22
CA TYR A 77 3.90 7.54 -1.42
C TYR A 77 5.27 7.87 -1.99
N ARG A 78 5.75 9.08 -1.71
CA ARG A 78 7.13 9.50 -1.88
C ARG A 78 7.77 9.62 -0.51
N ALA A 79 8.98 9.08 -0.39
CA ALA A 79 9.85 9.29 0.75
C ALA A 79 11.29 9.39 0.25
N ALA A 80 11.91 10.56 0.44
CA ALA A 80 13.17 10.92 -0.19
C ALA A 80 13.12 10.65 -1.71
N ASP A 81 14.11 9.94 -2.27
CA ASP A 81 14.22 9.67 -3.71
C ASP A 81 13.51 8.39 -4.18
N ALA A 82 12.56 7.88 -3.39
CA ALA A 82 11.88 6.62 -3.69
C ALA A 82 10.35 6.76 -3.69
N MET A 83 9.74 6.01 -4.60
CA MET A 83 8.31 5.72 -4.59
C MET A 83 8.08 4.48 -3.73
N LEU A 84 7.16 4.58 -2.79
CA LEU A 84 6.77 3.53 -1.88
C LEU A 84 5.32 3.14 -2.15
N VAL A 85 5.09 1.87 -2.42
CA VAL A 85 3.74 1.29 -2.46
C VAL A 85 3.54 0.52 -1.18
N ALA A 86 2.62 0.98 -0.33
CA ALA A 86 2.27 0.25 0.88
C ALA A 86 1.57 -1.06 0.49
N LEU A 87 1.88 -2.13 1.21
CA LEU A 87 1.22 -3.42 1.10
C LEU A 87 0.32 -3.60 2.33
N PRO A 88 -0.78 -4.36 2.21
CA PRO A 88 -1.66 -4.69 3.33
C PRO A 88 -1.04 -5.78 4.21
N GLU A 89 0.17 -5.54 4.69
CA GLU A 89 0.93 -6.46 5.54
C GLU A 89 1.82 -5.68 6.51
N VAL A 90 1.76 -6.05 7.79
CA VAL A 90 2.66 -5.56 8.85
C VAL A 90 3.47 -6.73 9.38
N ARG A 91 4.78 -6.54 9.51
CA ARG A 91 5.67 -7.49 10.19
C ARG A 91 5.94 -7.00 11.60
N VAL A 92 5.78 -7.91 12.55
CA VAL A 92 6.05 -7.67 13.96
C VAL A 92 7.04 -8.71 14.47
N GLU A 93 8.08 -8.24 15.13
CA GLU A 93 9.04 -9.11 15.83
C GLU A 93 9.12 -8.67 17.29
N GLU A 94 9.01 -9.64 18.19
CA GLU A 94 9.13 -9.41 19.63
C GLU A 94 9.58 -10.67 20.36
N SER A 95 10.75 -10.59 20.98
CA SER A 95 11.34 -11.67 21.76
C SER A 95 11.07 -11.57 23.28
N ARG A 96 10.70 -10.38 23.79
CA ARG A 96 10.49 -10.13 25.23
C ARG A 96 9.13 -10.67 25.67
N PRO A 97 9.07 -11.63 26.62
CA PRO A 97 7.82 -12.31 26.97
C PRO A 97 6.68 -11.40 27.45
N ASP A 98 6.99 -10.38 28.25
CA ASP A 98 5.98 -9.46 28.77
C ASP A 98 5.38 -8.58 27.67
N THR A 99 6.20 -8.09 26.74
CA THR A 99 5.73 -7.33 25.58
C THR A 99 4.95 -8.21 24.62
N LEU A 100 5.38 -9.45 24.40
CA LEU A 100 4.67 -10.41 23.56
C LEU A 100 3.28 -10.73 24.11
N ARG A 101 3.13 -10.85 25.44
CA ARG A 101 1.81 -10.97 26.09
C ARG A 101 0.95 -9.74 25.82
N ARG A 102 1.47 -8.54 26.05
CA ARG A 102 0.74 -7.27 25.78
C ARG A 102 0.34 -7.14 24.31
N LEU A 103 1.21 -7.54 23.38
CA LEU A 103 0.92 -7.57 21.95
C LEU A 103 -0.25 -8.53 21.65
N ARG A 104 -0.23 -9.73 22.21
CA ARG A 104 -1.32 -10.70 22.03
C ARG A 104 -2.65 -10.20 22.60
N ASP A 105 -2.63 -9.55 23.75
CA ASP A 105 -3.83 -8.92 24.35
C ASP A 105 -4.36 -7.78 23.46
N TRP A 106 -3.45 -6.95 22.94
CA TRP A 106 -3.78 -5.88 22.01
C TRP A 106 -4.42 -6.41 20.72
N LEU A 107 -3.84 -7.47 20.14
CA LEU A 107 -4.39 -8.15 18.96
C LEU A 107 -5.73 -8.83 19.26
N ALA A 108 -5.88 -9.46 20.43
CA ALA A 108 -7.13 -10.11 20.85
C ALA A 108 -8.31 -9.14 20.84
N SER A 109 -8.10 -7.91 21.32
CA SER A 109 -9.12 -6.86 21.32
C SER A 109 -9.54 -6.39 19.91
N ARG A 110 -8.76 -6.73 18.86
CA ARG A 110 -8.93 -6.26 17.48
C ARG A 110 -9.10 -7.39 16.46
N ARG A 111 -9.28 -8.64 16.91
CA ARG A 111 -9.34 -9.86 16.05
C ARG A 111 -10.35 -9.82 14.90
N GLN A 112 -11.38 -8.99 14.98
CA GLN A 112 -12.36 -8.86 13.88
C GLN A 112 -11.83 -8.07 12.67
N ARG A 113 -10.72 -7.34 12.83
CA ARG A 113 -10.17 -6.45 11.79
C ARG A 113 -8.80 -6.89 11.28
N ILE A 114 -8.10 -7.76 11.99
CA ILE A 114 -6.71 -8.13 11.70
C ILE A 114 -6.60 -9.66 11.66
N ASP A 115 -6.21 -10.19 10.51
CA ASP A 115 -5.74 -11.55 10.37
C ASP A 115 -4.29 -11.66 10.85
N VAL A 116 -4.00 -12.72 11.61
CA VAL A 116 -2.72 -12.90 12.31
C VAL A 116 -2.13 -14.26 11.95
N SER A 117 -0.93 -14.24 11.38
CA SER A 117 -0.12 -15.42 11.12
C SER A 117 1.17 -15.36 11.95
N GLU A 118 1.43 -16.39 12.76
CA GLU A 118 2.63 -16.52 13.59
C GLU A 118 3.36 -17.80 13.20
N PRO A 119 4.19 -17.80 12.14
CA PRO A 119 4.94 -18.99 11.71
C PRO A 119 5.98 -19.44 12.75
N GLU A 120 6.51 -18.50 13.52
CA GLU A 120 7.49 -18.73 14.59
C GLU A 120 7.11 -17.88 15.80
N ALA A 121 7.39 -18.37 17.00
CA ALA A 121 7.10 -17.65 18.23
C ALA A 121 7.73 -16.26 18.23
N GLY A 122 6.90 -15.22 18.39
CA GLY A 122 7.37 -13.83 18.41
C GLY A 122 7.64 -13.22 17.04
N ARG A 123 7.40 -13.94 15.92
CA ARG A 123 7.41 -13.40 14.55
C ARG A 123 6.00 -13.44 13.98
N LEU A 124 5.35 -12.29 13.93
CA LEU A 124 3.96 -12.18 13.49
C LEU A 124 3.88 -11.44 12.16
N THR A 125 2.99 -11.91 11.30
CA THR A 125 2.52 -11.20 10.11
C THR A 125 1.07 -10.84 10.33
N LEU A 126 0.77 -9.55 10.31
CA LEU A 126 -0.57 -9.02 10.47
C LEU A 126 -1.08 -8.53 9.12
N ARG A 127 -2.33 -8.85 8.78
CA ARG A 127 -2.99 -8.35 7.58
C ARG A 127 -4.34 -7.76 7.95
N PRO A 128 -4.67 -6.53 7.55
CA PRO A 128 -6.01 -6.01 7.74
C PRO A 128 -6.98 -6.85 6.90
N CYS A 129 -8.11 -7.24 7.50
CA CYS A 129 -9.13 -8.04 6.82
C CYS A 129 -9.75 -7.31 5.61
N SER A 130 -9.66 -5.98 5.58
CA SER A 130 -10.07 -5.14 4.45
C SER A 130 -9.16 -5.29 3.22
N GLY A 131 -7.91 -5.74 3.39
CA GLY A 131 -6.91 -5.70 2.33
C GLY A 131 -6.39 -4.30 2.00
N ASP A 132 -6.71 -3.30 2.82
CA ASP A 132 -6.26 -1.91 2.63
C ASP A 132 -4.84 -1.71 3.19
N ALA A 133 -3.93 -1.18 2.36
CA ALA A 133 -2.58 -0.88 2.81
C ALA A 133 -2.48 0.34 3.73
N GLU A 134 -3.44 1.28 3.67
CA GLU A 134 -3.52 2.39 4.62
C GLU A 134 -3.82 1.88 6.03
N GLU A 135 -4.78 0.94 6.16
CA GLU A 135 -5.09 0.31 7.44
C GLU A 135 -3.87 -0.47 7.99
N ALA A 136 -3.10 -1.13 7.13
CA ALA A 136 -1.84 -1.77 7.55
C ALA A 136 -0.82 -0.75 8.08
N LEU A 137 -0.69 0.41 7.44
CA LEU A 137 0.17 1.49 7.91
C LEU A 137 -0.26 2.03 9.27
N GLU A 138 -1.57 2.24 9.46
CA GLU A 138 -2.15 2.66 10.74
C GLU A 138 -1.91 1.62 11.85
N ILE A 139 -2.09 0.33 11.55
CA ILE A 139 -1.83 -0.76 12.50
C ILE A 139 -0.35 -0.76 12.93
N ALA A 140 0.59 -0.64 11.98
CA ALA A 140 2.02 -0.59 12.28
C ALA A 140 2.36 0.59 13.20
N ASN A 141 1.82 1.79 12.90
CA ASN A 141 2.06 2.98 13.70
C ASN A 141 1.47 2.86 15.11
N ALA A 142 0.22 2.39 15.24
CA ALA A 142 -0.42 2.17 16.53
C ALA A 142 0.35 1.16 17.39
N LEU A 143 0.86 0.08 16.80
CA LEU A 143 1.69 -0.89 17.50
C LEU A 143 2.98 -0.27 18.03
N GLN A 144 3.66 0.54 17.22
CA GLN A 144 4.89 1.20 17.63
C GLN A 144 4.64 2.17 18.80
N GLU A 145 3.50 2.86 18.80
CA GLU A 145 3.13 3.88 19.80
C GLU A 145 2.59 3.29 21.10
N GLU A 146 1.77 2.24 21.04
CA GLU A 146 1.08 1.68 22.22
C GLU A 146 1.86 0.53 22.88
N ILE A 147 2.49 -0.31 22.06
CA ILE A 147 3.15 -1.56 22.50
C ILE A 147 4.67 -1.44 22.44
N THR A 148 5.19 -0.74 21.43
CA THR A 148 6.62 -0.54 21.19
C THR A 148 7.37 -1.88 21.10
N PRO A 149 6.97 -2.77 20.17
CA PRO A 149 7.69 -4.01 19.94
C PRO A 149 9.11 -3.73 19.41
N GLU A 150 9.95 -4.76 19.37
CA GLU A 150 11.28 -4.64 18.77
C GLU A 150 11.21 -4.24 17.29
N VAL A 151 10.24 -4.79 16.57
CA VAL A 151 9.91 -4.42 15.19
C VAL A 151 8.39 -4.34 15.02
N ALA A 152 7.90 -3.26 14.41
CA ALA A 152 6.54 -3.14 13.86
C ALA A 152 6.62 -2.32 12.56
N GLU A 153 6.66 -3.00 11.42
CA GLU A 153 6.91 -2.38 10.12
C GLU A 153 5.82 -2.73 9.11
N ALA A 154 5.17 -1.70 8.57
CA ALA A 154 4.38 -1.82 7.36
C ALA A 154 5.29 -2.22 6.18
N ARG A 155 4.80 -3.11 5.33
CA ARG A 155 5.56 -3.57 4.17
C ARG A 155 5.37 -2.63 3.00
N PHE A 156 6.48 -2.31 2.32
CA PHE A 156 6.47 -1.48 1.13
C PHE A 156 7.15 -2.18 -0.04
N ILE A 157 6.64 -1.97 -1.25
CA ILE A 157 7.43 -2.12 -2.46
C ILE A 157 8.12 -0.78 -2.71
N ARG A 158 9.45 -0.80 -2.71
CA ARG A 158 10.26 0.37 -3.05
C ARG A 158 10.59 0.36 -4.54
N SER A 159 10.21 1.42 -5.23
CA SER A 159 10.59 1.68 -6.62
C SER A 159 11.48 2.93 -6.66
N VAL A 160 12.69 2.75 -7.16
CA VAL A 160 13.64 3.84 -7.37
C VAL A 160 13.64 4.17 -8.87
N PRO A 161 13.64 5.45 -9.27
CA PRO A 161 13.90 5.82 -10.65
C PRO A 161 15.28 5.27 -11.07
N SER A 162 15.33 4.54 -12.17
CA SER A 162 16.61 4.11 -12.75
C SER A 162 17.06 5.18 -13.74
N PRO A 163 18.29 5.69 -13.68
CA PRO A 163 18.76 6.77 -14.56
C PRO A 163 18.74 6.39 -16.05
N ASP A 164 18.76 5.09 -16.39
CA ASP A 164 18.90 4.60 -17.76
C ASP A 164 17.58 4.30 -18.49
N LEU A 165 16.42 4.52 -17.85
CA LEU A 165 15.12 4.25 -18.47
C LEU A 165 14.35 5.57 -18.66
N PRO A 166 14.03 5.99 -19.90
CA PRO A 166 13.20 7.15 -20.11
C PRO A 166 11.84 6.94 -19.44
N SER A 167 11.49 7.84 -18.53
CA SER A 167 10.23 7.91 -17.79
C SER A 167 9.06 8.18 -18.75
N ARG A 168 8.67 7.18 -19.54
CA ARG A 168 7.52 7.25 -20.43
C ARG A 168 6.24 6.98 -19.66
N ILE A 169 5.86 7.92 -18.79
CA ILE A 169 4.45 8.07 -18.42
C ILE A 169 4.01 9.34 -19.14
N ARG A 170 3.32 9.18 -20.27
CA ARG A 170 2.76 10.34 -20.97
C ARG A 170 1.60 10.89 -20.13
N PRO A 171 1.50 12.22 -19.97
CA PRO A 171 0.36 12.81 -19.28
C PRO A 171 -0.96 12.41 -19.95
N PHE A 172 -2.00 12.22 -19.13
CA PHE A 172 -3.36 12.05 -19.60
C PHE A 172 -3.82 13.30 -20.36
N GLU A 173 -3.81 13.24 -21.69
CA GLU A 173 -4.53 14.22 -22.51
C GLU A 173 -5.96 13.72 -22.76
N PRO A 174 -7.00 14.47 -22.35
CA PRO A 174 -8.36 14.19 -22.77
C PRO A 174 -8.45 14.44 -24.28
N ARG A 175 -8.79 13.40 -25.06
CA ARG A 175 -9.12 13.58 -26.47
C ARG A 175 -10.35 14.47 -26.54
N SER A 176 -10.18 15.70 -27.01
CA SER A 176 -11.30 16.57 -27.37
C SER A 176 -12.14 15.84 -28.40
N SER A 177 -13.42 15.65 -28.07
CA SER A 177 -14.45 15.20 -29.01
C SER A 177 -14.57 16.25 -30.10
N ARG A 178 -13.88 16.03 -31.22
CA ARG A 178 -14.30 16.50 -32.54
C ARG A 178 -14.51 15.25 -33.34
N ASP A 179 -15.77 14.95 -33.64
CA ASP A 179 -16.21 14.93 -35.02
C ASP A 179 -17.74 15.13 -35.03
N GLU A 180 -18.12 16.07 -35.88
CA GLU A 180 -19.48 16.44 -36.32
C GLU A 180 -20.13 15.31 -37.11
#